data_AF-A0A359JI41-F1
#
_entry.id   AF-A0A359JI41-F1
#
_cell.length_a   1.000
_cell.length_b   1.000
_cell.length_c   1.000
_cell.angle_alpha   90.00
_cell.angle_beta   90.00
_cell.angle_gamma   90.00
#
_symmetry.space_group_name_H-M   'P 1'
#
loop_
_entity.id
_entity.type
_entity.pdbx_description
1 polymer ?
#
loop_
_entity_poly.entity_id
_entity_poly.type
_entity_poly.pdbx_seq_one_letter_code
_entity_poly.pdbx_strand_id
1 'polypeptide(L)'
;MDNYNYQSPVIMHDRSEQRFTEANIKLEDIQSQLAEMEIKLQALYSVIIEQGIDPKRVEDKIDELMKNRTAPTAPQLKARLCPECGKKVKPSSVDPLMGNCLFCGAKVPFNPSF
;
A
#
# COMPACT_ATOMS: atom_id res chain seq x y z
N MET A 1 -1.50 35.90 -46.33
CA MET A 1 -1.67 34.44 -46.12
C MET A 1 -0.95 34.13 -44.82
N ASP A 2 -1.68 34.28 -43.72
CA ASP A 2 -1.13 34.17 -42.37
C ASP A 2 -1.11 32.71 -41.94
N ASN A 3 0.11 32.18 -41.76
CA ASN A 3 0.33 30.80 -41.35
C ASN A 3 0.42 30.76 -39.82
N TYR A 4 -0.73 30.69 -39.15
CA TYR A 4 -0.81 30.53 -37.70
C TYR A 4 -0.46 29.08 -37.32
N ASN A 5 0.81 28.88 -36.98
CA ASN A 5 1.31 27.64 -36.40
C ASN A 5 0.76 27.49 -34.96
N TYR A 6 -0.40 26.84 -34.83
CA TYR A 6 -0.96 26.42 -33.54
C TYR A 6 -0.14 25.25 -32.99
N GLN A 7 0.99 25.56 -32.39
CA GLN A 7 1.71 24.61 -31.55
C GLN A 7 0.95 24.55 -30.21
N SER A 8 0.04 23.57 -30.08
CA SER A 8 -0.62 23.29 -28.81
C SER A 8 0.43 23.06 -27.73
N PRO A 9 0.33 23.70 -26.56
CA PRO A 9 1.19 23.36 -25.44
C PRO A 9 0.93 21.89 -25.09
N VAL A 10 1.97 21.08 -25.13
CA VAL A 10 1.93 19.73 -24.58
C VAL A 10 1.70 19.91 -23.09
N ILE A 11 0.46 19.75 -22.63
CA ILE A 11 0.12 19.65 -21.22
C ILE A 11 0.76 18.35 -20.74
N MET A 12 2.01 18.44 -20.30
CA MET A 12 2.65 17.43 -19.48
C MET A 12 1.86 17.39 -18.17
N HIS A 13 0.76 16.65 -18.14
CA HIS A 13 0.10 16.30 -16.90
C HIS A 13 1.14 15.58 -16.05
N ASP A 14 1.60 16.29 -15.03
CA ASP A 14 2.69 15.86 -14.20
C ASP A 14 2.22 14.64 -13.41
N ARG A 15 2.58 13.45 -13.91
CA ARG A 15 2.27 12.17 -13.28
C ARG A 15 2.81 12.11 -11.85
N SER A 16 3.74 12.99 -11.47
CA SER A 16 4.18 13.13 -10.09
C SER A 16 3.10 13.79 -9.22
N GLU A 17 2.46 14.87 -9.68
CA GLU A 17 1.39 15.56 -8.95
C GLU A 17 0.22 14.61 -8.67
N GLN A 18 -0.23 13.84 -9.67
CA GLN A 18 -1.31 12.87 -9.49
C GLN A 18 -0.95 11.80 -8.43
N ARG A 19 0.30 11.32 -8.42
CA ARG A 19 0.77 10.36 -7.41
C ARG A 19 0.84 10.96 -6.01
N PHE A 20 1.21 12.24 -5.90
CA PHE A 20 1.20 12.95 -4.61
C PHE A 20 -0.22 13.13 -4.10
N THR A 21 -1.18 13.51 -4.96
CA THR A 21 -2.58 13.64 -4.58
C THR A 21 -3.16 12.29 -4.14
N GLU A 22 -2.92 11.22 -4.90
CA GLU A 22 -3.35 9.86 -4.52
C GLU A 22 -2.71 9.38 -3.20
N ALA A 23 -1.44 9.71 -2.96
CA ALA A 23 -0.77 9.38 -1.71
C ALA A 23 -1.38 10.15 -0.52
N ASN A 24 -1.67 11.44 -0.70
CA ASN A 24 -2.31 12.26 0.33
C ASN A 24 -3.71 11.76 0.67
N ILE A 25 -4.53 11.40 -0.32
CA ILE A 25 -5.87 10.82 -0.09
C ILE A 25 -5.76 9.53 0.72
N LYS A 26 -4.79 8.65 0.40
CA LYS A 26 -4.55 7.42 1.16
C LYS A 26 -4.11 7.71 2.60
N LEU A 27 -3.30 8.74 2.81
CA LEU A 27 -2.87 9.13 4.16
C LEU A 27 -4.04 9.67 4.99
N GLU A 28 -4.90 10.48 4.40
CA GLU A 28 -6.12 10.98 5.06
C GLU A 28 -7.07 9.84 5.42
N ASP A 29 -7.25 8.86 4.53
CA ASP A 29 -8.06 7.66 4.80
C ASP A 29 -7.47 6.83 5.95
N ILE A 30 -6.15 6.61 5.97
CA ILE A 30 -5.46 5.93 7.08
C ILE A 30 -5.65 6.70 8.39
N GLN A 31 -5.54 8.02 8.38
CA GLN A 31 -5.75 8.85 9.58
C GLN A 31 -7.19 8.73 10.10
N SER A 32 -8.17 8.74 9.20
CA SER A 32 -9.58 8.54 9.56
C SER A 32 -9.81 7.17 10.19
N GLN A 33 -9.27 6.11 9.60
CA GLN A 33 -9.36 4.75 10.13
C GLN A 33 -8.68 4.60 11.50
N LEU A 34 -7.54 5.26 11.71
CA LEU A 34 -6.86 5.29 13.00
C LEU A 34 -7.72 5.98 14.07
N ALA A 35 -8.31 7.15 13.75
CA ALA A 35 -9.19 7.85 14.67
C ALA A 35 -10.42 7.02 15.05
N GLU A 36 -11.04 6.32 14.09
CA GLU A 36 -12.15 5.41 14.34
C GLU A 36 -11.74 4.24 15.25
N MET A 37 -10.55 3.66 15.02
CA MET A 37 -10.01 2.61 15.87
C MET A 37 -9.73 3.08 17.30
N GLU A 38 -9.19 4.29 17.48
CA GLU A 38 -8.95 4.88 18.80
C GLU A 38 -10.24 5.02 19.61
N ILE A 39 -11.30 5.54 18.98
CA ILE A 39 -12.63 5.67 19.63
C ILE A 39 -13.17 4.30 20.05
N LYS A 40 -13.08 3.30 19.17
CA LYS A 40 -13.52 1.92 19.50
C LYS A 40 -12.71 1.32 20.63
N LEU A 41 -11.39 1.52 20.64
CA LEU A 41 -10.51 1.05 21.70
C LEU A 41 -10.86 1.70 23.04
N GLN A 42 -11.09 3.01 23.07
CA GLN A 42 -11.53 3.71 24.27
C GLN A 42 -12.86 3.15 24.81
N ALA A 43 -13.83 2.93 23.92
CA ALA A 43 -15.10 2.31 24.32
C ALA A 43 -14.92 0.89 24.89
N LEU A 44 -14.06 0.08 24.27
CA LEU A 44 -13.74 -1.26 24.78
C LEU A 44 -13.05 -1.22 26.15
N TYR A 45 -12.12 -0.29 26.35
CA TYR A 45 -11.47 -0.07 27.64
C TYR A 45 -12.48 0.30 28.74
N SER A 46 -13.45 1.17 28.44
CA SER A 46 -14.53 1.48 29.38
C SER A 46 -15.34 0.25 29.76
N VAL A 47 -15.73 -0.58 28.77
CA VAL A 47 -16.49 -1.82 29.03
C VAL A 47 -15.69 -2.82 29.87
N ILE A 48 -14.38 -2.95 29.63
CA ILE A 48 -13.49 -3.83 30.40
C ILE A 48 -13.48 -3.42 31.88
N ILE A 49 -13.39 -2.11 32.16
CA ILE A 49 -13.42 -1.56 33.51
C ILE A 49 -14.79 -1.82 34.16
N GLU A 50 -15.89 -1.58 33.44
CA GLU A 50 -17.25 -1.84 33.91
C GLU A 50 -17.48 -3.32 34.27
N GLN A 51 -16.83 -4.24 33.54
CA GLN A 51 -16.88 -5.68 33.82
C GLN A 51 -15.97 -6.12 34.98
N GLY A 52 -15.25 -5.18 35.61
CA GLY A 52 -14.34 -5.47 36.73
C GLY A 52 -13.07 -6.20 36.31
N ILE A 53 -12.70 -6.15 35.02
CA ILE A 53 -11.44 -6.71 34.54
C ILE A 53 -10.32 -5.72 34.87
N ASP A 54 -9.24 -6.24 35.48
CA ASP A 54 -8.05 -5.44 35.78
C ASP A 54 -7.40 -4.93 34.47
N PRO A 55 -7.30 -3.59 34.26
CA PRO A 55 -6.67 -3.00 33.09
C PRO A 55 -5.25 -3.51 32.86
N LYS A 56 -4.52 -3.81 33.95
CA LYS A 56 -3.13 -4.29 33.87
C LYS A 56 -3.03 -5.63 33.13
N ARG A 57 -4.02 -6.51 33.31
CA ARG A 57 -4.08 -7.80 32.60
C ARG A 57 -4.30 -7.63 31.10
N VAL A 58 -4.98 -6.56 30.71
CA VAL A 58 -5.22 -6.22 29.30
C VAL A 58 -3.95 -5.65 28.68
N GLU A 59 -3.26 -4.76 29.39
CA GLU A 59 -1.94 -4.23 28.99
C GLU A 59 -0.91 -5.35 28.80
N ASP A 60 -0.80 -6.26 29.77
CA ASP A 60 0.09 -7.42 29.68
C ASP A 60 -0.21 -8.28 28.44
N LYS A 61 -1.50 -8.44 28.11
CA LYS A 61 -1.93 -9.21 26.94
C LYS A 61 -1.62 -8.48 25.63
N ILE A 62 -1.78 -7.16 25.60
CA ILE A 62 -1.40 -6.34 24.44
C ILE A 62 0.11 -6.44 24.20
N ASP A 63 0.92 -6.36 25.25
CA ASP A 63 2.37 -6.50 25.15
C ASP A 63 2.80 -7.88 24.65
N GLU A 64 2.16 -8.94 25.13
CA GLU A 64 2.36 -10.30 24.63
C GLU A 64 2.02 -10.40 23.14
N LEU A 65 0.87 -9.85 22.73
CA LEU A 65 0.46 -9.84 21.32
C LEU A 65 1.41 -9.02 20.44
N MET A 66 1.92 -7.89 20.92
CA MET A 66 2.90 -7.07 20.19
C MET A 66 4.24 -7.79 20.04
N LYS A 67 4.70 -8.51 21.08
CA LYS A 67 5.92 -9.33 21.02
C LYS A 67 5.78 -10.51 20.06
N ASN A 68 4.59 -11.13 20.04
CA ASN A 68 4.28 -12.26 19.16
C ASN A 68 3.86 -11.83 17.76
N ARG A 69 3.69 -10.53 17.51
CA ARG A 69 3.39 -9.99 16.20
C ARG A 69 4.63 -10.16 15.33
N THR A 70 4.69 -11.26 14.59
CA THR A 70 5.49 -11.31 13.37
C THR A 70 5.04 -10.12 12.52
N ALA A 71 5.99 -9.25 12.15
CA ALA A 71 5.73 -8.09 11.32
C ALA A 71 4.79 -8.49 10.18
N PRO A 72 3.79 -7.68 9.81
CA PRO A 72 2.99 -7.97 8.64
C PRO A 72 3.97 -8.19 7.49
N THR A 73 4.06 -9.44 7.02
CA THR A 73 4.96 -9.80 5.93
C THR A 73 4.41 -9.05 4.74
N ALA A 74 4.98 -7.87 4.45
CA ALA A 74 4.70 -7.18 3.21
C ALA A 74 4.83 -8.24 2.11
N PRO A 75 3.82 -8.44 1.24
CA PRO A 75 3.89 -9.48 0.22
C PRO A 75 5.18 -9.29 -0.55
N GLN A 76 6.17 -10.14 -0.27
CA GLN A 76 7.47 -10.07 -0.90
C GLN A 76 7.24 -10.57 -2.32
N LEU A 77 7.01 -9.64 -3.24
CA LEU A 77 7.00 -9.93 -4.67
C LEU A 77 8.39 -10.46 -5.03
N LYS A 78 8.57 -11.78 -4.95
CA LYS A 78 9.82 -12.45 -5.32
C LYS A 78 10.17 -12.01 -6.73
N ALA A 79 11.36 -11.44 -6.89
CA ALA A 79 11.86 -11.00 -8.19
C ALA A 79 11.82 -12.19 -9.17
N ARG A 80 10.92 -12.15 -10.15
CA ARG A 80 10.80 -13.19 -11.19
C ARG A 80 11.72 -12.89 -12.36
N LEU A 81 12.18 -13.96 -13.00
CA LEU A 81 12.86 -13.90 -14.29
C LEU A 81 11.83 -14.00 -15.41
N CYS A 82 12.12 -13.34 -16.53
CA CYS A 82 11.30 -13.38 -17.72
C CYS A 82 11.43 -14.76 -18.38
N PRO A 83 10.32 -15.43 -18.75
CA PRO A 83 10.37 -16.74 -19.40
C PRO A 83 10.99 -16.69 -20.80
N GLU A 84 10.97 -15.54 -21.48
CA GLU A 84 11.49 -15.42 -22.84
C GLU A 84 12.98 -15.09 -22.91
N CYS A 85 13.48 -14.23 -22.01
CA CYS A 85 14.86 -13.74 -22.07
C CYS A 85 15.68 -14.00 -20.80
N GLY A 86 15.09 -14.65 -19.78
CA GLY A 86 15.77 -15.00 -18.53
C GLY A 86 16.14 -13.83 -17.62
N LYS A 87 15.80 -12.58 -17.98
CA LYS A 87 16.18 -11.38 -17.22
C LYS A 87 15.14 -10.98 -16.18
N LYS A 88 15.56 -10.22 -15.15
CA LYS A 88 14.69 -9.79 -14.04
C LYS A 88 13.49 -8.97 -14.56
N VAL A 89 12.31 -9.29 -14.05
CA VAL A 89 11.06 -8.59 -14.34
C VAL A 89 10.74 -7.65 -13.20
N LYS A 90 10.40 -6.39 -13.53
CA LYS A 90 9.95 -5.42 -12.55
C LYS A 90 8.43 -5.55 -12.38
N PRO A 91 7.91 -5.70 -11.14
CA PRO A 91 6.47 -5.70 -10.92
C PRO A 91 5.87 -4.36 -11.37
N SER A 92 4.69 -4.41 -11.98
CA SER A 92 3.93 -3.24 -12.40
C SER A 92 3.30 -2.60 -11.16
N SER A 93 3.42 -1.28 -11.06
CA SER A 93 2.68 -0.50 -10.06
C SER A 93 1.21 -0.30 -10.43
N VAL A 94 0.83 -0.62 -11.68
CA VAL A 94 -0.52 -0.42 -12.21
C VAL A 94 -1.34 -1.71 -12.12
N ASP A 95 -0.70 -2.86 -12.36
CA ASP A 95 -1.33 -4.18 -12.33
C ASP A 95 -0.65 -5.05 -11.24
N PRO A 96 -1.26 -5.20 -10.04
CA PRO A 96 -0.62 -5.79 -8.85
C PRO A 96 -0.12 -7.25 -8.97
N LEU A 97 -0.37 -7.90 -10.11
CA LEU A 97 -0.04 -9.31 -10.38
C LEU A 97 0.69 -9.48 -11.72
N MET A 98 1.15 -8.39 -12.32
CA MET A 98 1.84 -8.43 -13.60
C MET A 98 3.11 -7.59 -13.52
N GLY A 99 4.14 -7.98 -14.26
CA GLY A 99 5.31 -7.16 -14.45
C GLY A 99 5.78 -7.24 -15.89
N ASN A 100 6.42 -6.17 -16.34
CA ASN A 100 6.94 -6.10 -17.70
C ASN A 100 8.43 -6.38 -17.68
N CYS A 101 8.88 -7.26 -18.55
CA CYS A 101 10.30 -7.43 -18.78
C CYS A 101 10.85 -6.18 -19.48
N LEU A 102 11.82 -5.52 -18.85
CA LEU A 102 12.44 -4.30 -19.40
C LEU A 102 13.30 -4.55 -20.65
N PHE A 103 13.52 -5.81 -21.02
CA PHE A 103 14.43 -6.18 -22.11
C PHE A 103 13.69 -6.67 -23.35
N CYS A 104 12.72 -7.58 -23.20
CA CYS A 104 11.93 -8.07 -24.34
C CYS A 104 10.49 -7.52 -24.38
N GLY A 105 10.07 -6.75 -23.38
CA GLY A 105 8.71 -6.20 -23.32
C GLY A 105 7.63 -7.21 -22.95
N ALA A 106 7.97 -8.49 -22.74
CA ALA A 106 7.01 -9.52 -22.37
C ALA A 106 6.32 -9.21 -21.03
N LYS A 107 5.00 -9.40 -20.99
CA LYS A 107 4.19 -9.34 -19.77
C LYS A 107 4.31 -10.66 -19.02
N VAL A 108 4.68 -10.61 -17.75
CA VAL A 108 4.91 -11.80 -16.92
C VAL A 108 4.02 -11.75 -15.68
N PRO A 109 3.23 -12.79 -15.41
CA PRO A 109 2.39 -12.85 -14.21
C PRO A 109 3.22 -13.10 -12.95
N PHE A 110 2.88 -12.38 -11.88
CA PHE A 110 3.39 -12.51 -10.51
C PHE A 110 2.27 -13.07 -9.64
N ASN A 111 2.33 -14.36 -9.32
CA ASN A 111 1.44 -14.92 -8.31
C ASN A 111 2.03 -14.65 -6.91
N PRO A 112 1.25 -14.09 -5.97
CA PRO A 112 1.69 -13.96 -4.59
C PRO A 112 1.93 -15.37 -4.01
N SER A 113 3.05 -15.55 -3.33
CA SER A 113 3.27 -16.71 -2.47
C SER A 113 2.91 -16.30 -1.04
N PHE A 114 1.85 -16.89 -0.50
CA PHE A 114 1.45 -16.76 0.91
C PHE A 114 2.27 -17.72 1.78
#